data_AF-G4ZY25-F1
#
_entry.id   AF-G4ZY25-F1
#
_cell.length_a   1.000
_cell.length_b   1.000
_cell.length_c   1.000
_cell.angle_alpha   90.00
_cell.angle_beta   90.00
_cell.angle_gamma   90.00
#
_symmetry.space_group_name_H-M   'P 1'
#
loop_
_entity.id
_entity.type
_entity.pdbx_description
1 polymer ?
#
loop_
_entity_poly.entity_id
_entity_poly.type
_entity_poly.pdbx_seq_one_letter_code
_entity_poly.pdbx_strand_id
1 'polypeptide(L)'
;MFLRRTARAFSTASAGRRVLCSLQQLRDLDGKGLKFPLHPAEPKKAETTTDATTTAKPRRRRDLTATGFVFFNEKTQQPRAFINSRCPHAMLELDFDDSDFFCEGFIHCKVHAAFFDPDTGICLQGPISSRKALRGLDELRVEIDGDNVVLLAEQAKERFSSMPSYDSQEPEAYKLEKQRELAEALSKRSETSEIEAMQQRLHEKTMARMKQFEQKQREAFRKPKE
;
A
#
# COMPACT_ATOMS: atom_id res chain seq x y z
N MET A 1 -18.60 12.01 43.17
CA MET A 1 -17.28 11.98 42.50
C MET A 1 -17.00 10.55 42.04
N PHE A 2 -16.71 10.41 40.74
CA PHE A 2 -16.18 9.24 40.01
C PHE A 2 -16.98 7.93 39.97
N LEU A 3 -17.91 7.88 39.01
CA LEU A 3 -18.38 6.64 38.38
C LEU A 3 -17.20 5.93 37.69
N ARG A 4 -16.84 4.74 38.18
CA ARG A 4 -15.93 3.82 37.50
C ARG A 4 -16.60 3.34 36.20
N ARG A 5 -16.15 3.87 35.06
CA ARG A 5 -16.42 3.30 33.74
C ARG A 5 -15.74 1.94 33.66
N THR A 6 -16.50 0.87 33.88
CA THR A 6 -16.13 -0.48 33.47
C THR A 6 -16.06 -0.49 31.94
N ALA A 7 -14.87 -0.66 31.39
CA ALA A 7 -14.66 -0.95 29.99
C ALA A 7 -15.38 -2.27 29.66
N ARG A 8 -16.54 -2.18 29.03
CA ARG A 8 -17.26 -3.33 28.49
C ARG A 8 -16.41 -3.87 27.32
N ALA A 9 -15.99 -5.12 27.46
CA ALA A 9 -15.44 -5.89 26.37
C ALA A 9 -16.43 -5.89 25.19
N PHE A 10 -16.00 -5.37 24.04
CA PHE A 10 -16.76 -5.41 22.80
C PHE A 10 -16.72 -6.83 22.26
N SER A 11 -17.72 -7.62 22.64
CA SER A 11 -18.09 -8.83 21.91
C SER A 11 -19.56 -8.71 21.53
N THR A 12 -19.79 -8.31 20.29
CA THR A 12 -21.08 -8.52 19.63
C THR A 12 -20.77 -9.07 18.24
N ALA A 13 -20.62 -10.39 18.19
CA ALA A 13 -20.89 -11.15 16.99
C ALA A 13 -22.37 -10.97 16.64
N SER A 14 -22.65 -9.98 15.80
CA SER A 14 -23.96 -9.76 15.19
C SER A 14 -23.71 -9.26 13.76
N ALA A 15 -24.30 -9.96 12.79
CA ALA A 15 -24.37 -9.60 11.38
C ALA A 15 -23.06 -9.09 10.75
N GLY A 16 -22.11 -10.00 10.52
CA GLY A 16 -21.10 -9.88 9.46
C GLY A 16 -20.40 -8.53 9.24
N ARG A 17 -20.21 -7.69 10.27
CA ARG A 17 -19.50 -6.41 10.13
C ARG A 17 -18.41 -6.37 11.19
N ARG A 18 -17.17 -6.12 10.76
CA ARG A 18 -16.00 -6.06 11.64
C ARG A 18 -15.41 -4.66 11.61
N VAL A 19 -15.36 -3.98 12.75
CA VAL A 19 -14.67 -2.69 12.87
C VAL A 19 -13.17 -2.89 12.62
N LEU A 20 -12.60 -2.08 11.72
CA LEU A 20 -11.17 -2.07 11.42
C LEU A 20 -10.45 -0.97 12.21
N CYS A 21 -10.94 0.26 12.12
CA CYS A 21 -10.35 1.46 12.74
C CYS A 21 -11.38 2.60 12.78
N SER A 22 -11.02 3.74 13.38
CA SER A 22 -11.83 4.96 13.26
C SER A 22 -11.54 5.68 11.94
N LEU A 23 -12.52 6.44 11.43
CA LEU A 23 -12.36 7.25 10.23
C LEU A 23 -11.27 8.31 10.42
N GLN A 24 -11.19 8.91 11.61
CA GLN A 24 -10.14 9.89 11.92
C GLN A 24 -8.76 9.25 11.86
N GLN A 25 -8.58 8.06 12.44
CA GLN A 25 -7.32 7.34 12.37
C GLN A 25 -6.89 7.08 10.93
N LEU A 26 -7.84 6.74 10.04
CA LEU A 26 -7.53 6.49 8.64
C LEU A 26 -7.14 7.76 7.87
N ARG A 27 -7.73 8.91 8.22
CA ARG A 27 -7.37 10.23 7.67
C ARG A 27 -6.00 10.69 8.16
N ASP A 28 -5.67 10.41 9.42
CA ASP A 28 -4.39 10.79 10.03
C ASP A 28 -3.19 10.01 9.45
N LEU A 29 -3.44 8.93 8.71
CA LEU A 29 -2.39 8.14 8.06
C LEU A 29 -1.81 8.80 6.81
N ASP A 30 -2.39 9.90 6.32
CA ASP A 30 -1.82 10.78 5.27
C ASP A 30 -1.27 9.99 4.07
N GLY A 31 -2.12 9.13 3.48
CA GLY A 31 -1.75 8.30 2.34
C GLY A 31 -1.09 6.96 2.66
N LYS A 32 -0.94 6.58 3.95
CA LYS A 32 -0.53 5.22 4.35
C LYS A 32 -1.72 4.29 4.55
N GLY A 33 -1.48 3.00 4.33
CA GLY A 33 -2.47 1.95 4.57
C GLY A 33 -2.36 1.34 5.96
N LEU A 34 -3.49 0.97 6.55
CA LEU A 34 -3.57 0.17 7.78
C LEU A 34 -3.70 -1.31 7.43
N LYS A 35 -2.68 -2.12 7.76
CA LYS A 35 -2.68 -3.57 7.61
C LYS A 35 -3.54 -4.26 8.69
N PHE A 36 -4.32 -5.26 8.32
CA PHE A 36 -5.14 -6.06 9.24
C PHE A 36 -5.23 -7.54 8.81
N PRO A 37 -5.39 -8.49 9.74
CA PRO A 37 -5.61 -9.89 9.40
C PRO A 37 -7.05 -10.10 8.90
N LEU A 38 -7.24 -10.86 7.81
CA LEU A 38 -8.57 -11.12 7.23
C LEU A 38 -9.40 -12.07 8.09
N HIS A 39 -8.76 -13.11 8.61
CA HIS A 39 -9.37 -14.00 9.58
C HIS A 39 -8.94 -13.61 11.00
N PRO A 40 -9.87 -13.49 11.96
CA PRO A 40 -9.49 -13.38 13.37
C PRO A 40 -8.69 -14.64 13.74
N ALA A 41 -7.61 -14.45 14.51
CA ALA A 41 -6.84 -15.57 15.01
C ALA A 41 -7.76 -16.48 15.83
N GLU A 42 -8.02 -17.70 15.36
CA GLU A 42 -8.72 -18.66 16.20
C GLU A 42 -7.86 -18.91 17.45
N PRO A 43 -8.45 -18.91 18.67
CA PRO A 43 -7.71 -19.28 19.85
C PRO A 43 -7.16 -20.69 19.63
N LYS A 44 -5.85 -20.87 19.77
CA LYS A 44 -5.19 -22.17 19.74
C LYS A 44 -5.84 -23.08 20.78
N LYS A 45 -6.85 -23.87 20.39
CA LYS A 45 -7.25 -25.03 21.19
C LYS A 45 -6.13 -26.03 21.04
N ALA A 46 -5.52 -26.39 22.16
CA ALA A 46 -4.59 -27.49 22.24
C ALA A 46 -5.24 -28.71 21.59
N GLU A 47 -4.65 -29.20 20.50
CA GLU A 47 -5.08 -30.41 19.81
C GLU A 47 -4.79 -31.59 20.73
N THR A 48 -5.81 -32.02 21.47
CA THR A 48 -5.86 -33.37 22.03
C THR A 48 -6.17 -34.31 20.88
N THR A 49 -5.24 -35.21 20.59
CA THR A 49 -5.37 -36.28 19.62
C THR A 49 -6.47 -37.26 20.03
N THR A 50 -7.51 -37.42 19.22
CA THR A 50 -8.23 -38.70 19.05
C THR A 50 -8.89 -38.77 17.68
N ASP A 51 -8.68 -39.91 17.03
CA ASP A 51 -9.22 -40.36 15.75
C ASP A 51 -10.72 -40.12 15.54
N ALA A 52 -11.11 -39.75 14.31
CA ALA A 52 -12.07 -40.52 13.49
C ALA A 52 -12.36 -39.81 12.15
N THR A 53 -12.02 -40.52 11.08
CA THR A 53 -12.63 -40.54 9.73
C THR A 53 -13.67 -39.46 9.40
N THR A 54 -13.25 -38.43 8.67
CA THR A 54 -14.13 -37.72 7.73
C THR A 54 -13.31 -37.25 6.54
N THR A 55 -13.58 -37.82 5.36
CA THR A 55 -12.91 -37.49 4.10
C THR A 55 -13.41 -36.15 3.55
N ALA A 56 -13.00 -35.05 4.20
CA ALA A 56 -13.00 -33.72 3.61
C ALA A 56 -11.57 -33.20 3.71
N LYS A 57 -10.84 -33.24 2.60
CA LYS A 57 -9.45 -32.77 2.52
C LYS A 57 -9.40 -31.32 3.05
N PRO A 58 -8.74 -31.01 4.18
CA PRO A 58 -8.75 -29.68 4.74
C PRO A 58 -8.15 -28.72 3.70
N ARG A 59 -8.93 -27.68 3.35
CA ARG A 59 -8.48 -26.63 2.41
C ARG A 59 -7.16 -26.08 2.92
N ARG A 60 -6.19 -25.90 2.01
CA ARG A 60 -4.80 -25.56 2.34
C ARG A 60 -4.76 -24.42 3.36
N ARG A 61 -3.99 -24.63 4.43
CA ARG A 61 -3.61 -23.75 5.56
C ARG A 61 -3.18 -22.30 5.23
N ARG A 62 -3.18 -21.86 3.97
CA ARG A 62 -2.64 -20.58 3.49
C ARG A 62 -3.56 -19.39 3.70
N ASP A 63 -4.86 -19.63 3.84
CA ASP A 63 -5.84 -18.55 3.99
C ASP A 63 -5.84 -17.96 5.42
N LEU A 64 -5.39 -18.72 6.43
CA LEU A 64 -5.42 -18.33 7.85
C LEU A 64 -4.49 -17.16 8.22
N THR A 65 -3.48 -16.89 7.40
CA THR A 65 -2.53 -15.76 7.62
C THR A 65 -2.76 -14.63 6.63
N ALA A 66 -3.82 -14.67 5.84
CA ALA A 66 -4.06 -13.65 4.84
C ALA A 66 -4.36 -12.30 5.50
N THR A 67 -3.70 -11.27 5.02
CA THR A 67 -3.84 -9.88 5.46
C THR A 67 -4.51 -9.05 4.38
N GLY A 68 -5.22 -8.02 4.81
CA GLY A 68 -5.73 -6.94 3.97
C GLY A 68 -5.14 -5.62 4.44
N PHE A 69 -5.31 -4.59 3.64
CA PHE A 69 -5.01 -3.23 4.04
C PHE A 69 -6.17 -2.31 3.67
N VAL A 70 -6.39 -1.29 4.50
CA VAL A 70 -7.40 -0.25 4.29
C VAL A 70 -6.72 1.11 4.31
N PHE A 71 -7.16 2.03 3.46
CA PHE A 71 -6.64 3.39 3.39
C PHE A 71 -7.77 4.36 3.04
N PHE A 72 -7.57 5.64 3.34
CA PHE A 72 -8.50 6.68 2.93
C PHE A 72 -8.12 7.18 1.54
N ASN A 73 -9.03 7.09 0.58
CA ASN A 73 -8.80 7.62 -0.75
C ASN A 73 -9.26 9.08 -0.78
N GLU A 74 -8.30 10.01 -0.89
CA GLU A 74 -8.58 11.44 -0.91
C GLU A 74 -9.31 11.91 -2.17
N LYS A 75 -9.13 11.23 -3.31
CA LYS A 75 -9.80 11.61 -4.56
C LYS A 75 -11.30 11.30 -4.49
N THR A 76 -11.64 10.11 -4.00
CA THR A 76 -13.04 9.68 -3.88
C THR A 76 -13.68 10.08 -2.55
N GLN A 77 -12.89 10.56 -1.59
CA GLN A 77 -13.31 10.88 -0.22
C GLN A 77 -13.92 9.68 0.52
N GLN A 78 -13.47 8.46 0.21
CA GLN A 78 -14.02 7.21 0.77
C GLN A 78 -12.90 6.23 1.18
N PRO A 79 -13.11 5.42 2.23
CA PRO A 79 -12.18 4.35 2.57
C PRO A 79 -12.22 3.25 1.50
N ARG A 80 -11.05 2.72 1.15
CA ARG A 80 -10.93 1.54 0.27
C ARG A 80 -10.02 0.50 0.91
N ALA A 81 -10.28 -0.76 0.62
CA ALA A 81 -9.51 -1.86 1.14
C ALA A 81 -9.26 -2.95 0.10
N PHE A 82 -8.09 -3.59 0.18
CA PHE A 82 -7.69 -4.67 -0.72
C PHE A 82 -7.01 -5.79 0.05
N ILE A 83 -7.02 -6.99 -0.55
CA ILE A 83 -6.25 -8.12 -0.05
C ILE A 83 -4.75 -7.88 -0.31
N ASN A 84 -3.95 -7.92 0.75
CA ASN A 84 -2.50 -7.77 0.69
C ASN A 84 -1.83 -9.07 0.24
N SER A 85 -2.21 -10.22 0.82
CA SER A 85 -1.50 -11.50 0.65
C SER A 85 -1.73 -12.20 -0.69
N ARG A 86 -2.11 -11.46 -1.73
CA ARG A 86 -2.47 -12.04 -3.03
C ARG A 86 -2.15 -11.12 -4.19
N CYS A 87 -0.89 -10.67 -4.29
CA CYS A 87 -0.46 -10.05 -5.54
C CYS A 87 -0.74 -11.03 -6.70
N PRO A 88 -1.52 -10.64 -7.73
CA PRO A 88 -1.99 -11.57 -8.78
C PRO A 88 -0.86 -12.19 -9.61
N HIS A 89 0.35 -11.62 -9.54
CA HIS A 89 1.54 -12.11 -10.23
C HIS A 89 2.24 -13.24 -9.46
N ALA A 90 2.49 -13.05 -8.15
CA ALA A 90 3.36 -13.92 -7.35
C ALA A 90 2.67 -14.60 -6.16
N MET A 91 1.43 -14.22 -5.82
CA MET A 91 0.70 -14.66 -4.61
C MET A 91 1.49 -14.40 -3.33
N LEU A 92 2.11 -13.21 -3.26
CA LEU A 92 2.88 -12.70 -2.12
C LEU A 92 2.25 -11.42 -1.59
N GLU A 93 2.62 -11.03 -0.38
CA GLU A 93 2.24 -9.75 0.23
C GLU A 93 2.88 -8.57 -0.51
N LEU A 94 2.17 -7.45 -0.60
CA LEU A 94 2.59 -6.27 -1.36
C LEU A 94 3.61 -5.41 -0.59
N ASP A 95 3.48 -5.34 0.73
CA ASP A 95 4.21 -4.42 1.62
C ASP A 95 5.56 -4.95 2.13
N PHE A 96 5.87 -6.22 1.93
CA PHE A 96 7.08 -6.82 2.51
C PHE A 96 7.15 -6.61 4.06
N ASP A 97 6.00 -6.65 4.72
CA ASP A 97 5.79 -6.47 6.17
C ASP A 97 6.06 -5.08 6.77
N ASP A 98 6.35 -4.05 5.97
CA ASP A 98 6.57 -2.69 6.48
C ASP A 98 5.29 -1.83 6.54
N SER A 99 4.14 -2.38 6.11
CA SER A 99 2.84 -1.69 6.03
C SER A 99 2.85 -0.39 5.20
N ASP A 100 3.84 -0.21 4.34
CA ASP A 100 3.88 0.89 3.38
C ASP A 100 3.55 0.37 1.98
N PHE A 101 2.37 0.75 1.51
CA PHE A 101 1.73 0.24 0.30
C PHE A 101 1.82 1.19 -0.88
N PHE A 102 2.29 2.44 -0.68
CA PHE A 102 2.13 3.51 -1.66
C PHE A 102 3.46 4.04 -2.18
N CYS A 103 3.49 4.38 -3.45
CA CYS A 103 4.60 5.09 -4.09
C CYS A 103 4.01 6.00 -5.17
N GLU A 104 4.31 7.30 -5.11
CA GLU A 104 3.77 8.31 -6.03
C GLU A 104 2.23 8.33 -6.09
N GLY A 105 1.55 8.00 -4.99
CA GLY A 105 0.08 7.92 -4.93
C GLY A 105 -0.51 6.65 -5.56
N PHE A 106 0.30 5.72 -6.04
CA PHE A 106 -0.13 4.40 -6.54
C PHE A 106 0.16 3.29 -5.55
N ILE A 107 -0.60 2.20 -5.60
CA ILE A 107 -0.32 1.02 -4.79
C ILE A 107 0.85 0.27 -5.40
N HIS A 108 1.92 0.07 -4.64
CA HIS A 108 3.17 -0.52 -5.10
C HIS A 108 3.42 -1.87 -4.43
N CYS A 109 3.54 -2.93 -5.23
CA CYS A 109 4.04 -4.22 -4.79
C CYS A 109 5.57 -4.16 -4.68
N LYS A 110 6.08 -4.07 -3.46
CA LYS A 110 7.52 -3.96 -3.18
C LYS A 110 8.31 -5.22 -3.53
N VAL A 111 7.63 -6.36 -3.70
CA VAL A 111 8.29 -7.63 -4.00
C VAL A 111 8.83 -7.70 -5.43
N HIS A 112 8.08 -7.18 -6.40
CA HIS A 112 8.47 -7.28 -7.81
C HIS A 112 8.02 -6.07 -8.65
N ALA A 113 7.91 -4.90 -8.00
CA ALA A 113 7.67 -3.60 -8.61
C ALA A 113 6.44 -3.55 -9.53
N ALA A 114 5.32 -4.12 -9.08
CA ALA A 114 4.05 -3.95 -9.77
C ALA A 114 3.30 -2.74 -9.20
N PHE A 115 2.62 -2.00 -10.06
CA PHE A 115 1.81 -0.84 -9.68
C PHE A 115 0.33 -1.10 -9.96
N PHE A 116 -0.51 -0.71 -9.00
CA PHE A 116 -1.95 -0.79 -9.09
C PHE A 116 -2.58 0.56 -8.82
N ASP A 117 -3.71 0.79 -9.47
CA ASP A 117 -4.49 2.00 -9.29
C ASP A 117 -5.24 1.96 -7.93
N PRO A 118 -5.14 3.01 -7.09
CA PRO A 118 -5.82 3.07 -5.81
C PRO A 118 -7.34 3.31 -5.90
N ASP A 119 -7.86 3.70 -7.07
CA ASP A 119 -9.28 4.01 -7.27
C ASP A 119 -10.08 2.79 -7.76
N THR A 120 -9.42 1.85 -8.44
CA THR A 120 -10.06 0.67 -9.03
C THR A 120 -9.37 -0.65 -8.67
N GLY A 121 -8.11 -0.62 -8.26
CA GLY A 121 -7.30 -1.82 -8.02
C GLY A 121 -6.76 -2.46 -9.29
N ILE A 122 -6.97 -1.87 -10.48
CA ILE A 122 -6.44 -2.43 -11.73
C ILE A 122 -4.92 -2.44 -11.72
N CYS A 123 -4.32 -3.46 -12.32
CA CYS A 123 -2.89 -3.51 -12.51
C CYS A 123 -2.48 -2.59 -13.67
N LEU A 124 -1.70 -1.56 -13.36
CA LEU A 124 -1.17 -0.59 -14.31
C LEU A 124 0.15 -1.07 -14.91
N GLN A 125 1.02 -1.67 -14.10
CA GLN A 125 2.31 -2.18 -14.54
C GLN A 125 2.63 -3.47 -13.78
N GLY A 126 2.84 -4.56 -14.52
CA GLY A 126 3.28 -5.83 -13.96
C GLY A 126 4.79 -6.04 -14.18
N PRO A 127 5.40 -7.04 -13.53
CA PRO A 127 6.78 -7.40 -13.82
C PRO A 127 6.92 -7.81 -15.29
N ILE A 128 7.98 -7.32 -15.95
CA ILE A 128 8.31 -7.56 -17.37
C ILE A 128 8.28 -9.06 -17.73
N SER A 129 8.50 -9.96 -16.77
CA SER A 129 8.59 -11.41 -16.96
C SER A 129 7.25 -12.17 -17.00
N SER A 130 6.12 -11.56 -16.62
CA SER A 130 4.86 -12.32 -16.53
C SER A 130 3.96 -12.15 -17.76
N ARG A 131 3.90 -13.18 -18.62
CA ARG A 131 2.89 -13.34 -19.69
C ARG A 131 1.46 -13.63 -19.19
N LYS A 132 1.19 -13.47 -17.89
CA LYS A 132 -0.15 -13.68 -17.33
C LYS A 132 -0.95 -12.39 -17.50
N ALA A 133 -2.25 -12.53 -17.79
CA ALA A 133 -3.17 -11.40 -17.83
C ALA A 133 -3.02 -10.56 -16.56
N LEU A 134 -2.85 -9.24 -16.73
CA LEU A 134 -2.73 -8.24 -15.67
C LEU A 134 -4.06 -8.21 -14.89
N ARG A 135 -4.22 -9.08 -13.90
CA ARG A 135 -5.38 -9.05 -12.99
C ARG A 135 -5.18 -7.94 -11.97
N GLY A 136 -6.28 -7.29 -11.57
CA GLY A 136 -6.27 -6.31 -10.49
C GLY A 136 -6.18 -6.97 -9.11
N LEU A 137 -6.10 -6.14 -8.07
CA LEU A 137 -6.20 -6.55 -6.69
C LEU A 137 -7.63 -6.96 -6.34
N ASP A 138 -7.75 -7.91 -5.40
CA ASP A 138 -9.04 -8.30 -4.85
C ASP A 138 -9.50 -7.22 -3.84
N GLU A 139 -10.59 -6.52 -4.15
CA GLU A 139 -11.18 -5.49 -3.29
C GLU A 139 -11.96 -6.10 -2.12
N LEU A 140 -11.85 -5.46 -0.96
CA LEU A 140 -12.59 -5.77 0.25
C LEU A 140 -13.62 -4.67 0.49
N ARG A 141 -14.91 -5.02 0.57
CA ARG A 141 -15.96 -4.04 0.89
C ARG A 141 -15.81 -3.49 2.29
N VAL A 142 -15.63 -2.18 2.36
CA VAL A 142 -15.63 -1.41 3.60
C VAL A 142 -16.67 -0.31 3.53
N GLU A 143 -17.23 0.05 4.68
CA GLU A 143 -18.21 1.13 4.83
C GLU A 143 -17.84 2.00 6.03
N ILE A 144 -18.37 3.23 6.04
CA ILE A 144 -18.32 4.11 7.21
C ILE A 144 -19.60 3.87 8.02
N ASP A 145 -19.43 3.49 9.29
CA ASP A 145 -20.51 3.33 10.26
C ASP A 145 -20.25 4.26 11.46
N GLY A 146 -20.91 5.42 11.46
CA GLY A 146 -20.62 6.52 12.37
C GLY A 146 -19.18 7.01 12.21
N ASP A 147 -18.40 6.94 13.28
CA ASP A 147 -16.98 7.32 13.28
C ASP A 147 -16.03 6.16 12.94
N ASN A 148 -16.57 4.99 12.58
CA ASN A 148 -15.78 3.78 12.37
C ASN A 148 -15.77 3.34 10.90
N VAL A 149 -14.67 2.75 10.48
CA VAL A 149 -14.57 2.02 9.22
C VAL A 149 -14.79 0.54 9.50
N VAL A 150 -15.78 -0.05 8.84
CA VAL A 150 -16.22 -1.43 9.05
C VAL A 150 -16.02 -2.26 7.78
N LEU A 151 -15.47 -3.46 7.95
CA LEU A 151 -15.36 -4.49 6.92
C LEU A 151 -16.64 -5.31 6.87
N LEU A 152 -17.18 -5.53 5.67
CA LEU A 152 -18.37 -6.36 5.46
C LEU A 152 -17.95 -7.83 5.22
N ALA A 153 -18.33 -8.71 6.14
CA ALA A 153 -17.91 -10.11 6.25
C ALA A 153 -18.52 -11.04 5.19
N GLU A 154 -19.59 -10.65 4.50
CA GLU A 154 -20.18 -11.46 3.43
C GLU A 154 -19.20 -11.69 2.27
N GLN A 155 -18.17 -10.87 2.13
CA GLN A 155 -17.11 -11.06 1.13
C GLN A 155 -15.90 -11.87 1.59
N ALA A 156 -15.72 -12.15 2.89
CA ALA A 156 -14.58 -12.94 3.35
C ALA A 156 -14.68 -14.43 2.95
N LYS A 157 -15.85 -14.89 2.49
CA LYS A 157 -16.13 -16.30 2.14
C LYS A 157 -16.49 -16.54 0.66
N GLU A 158 -17.00 -15.53 -0.05
CA GLU A 158 -17.33 -15.70 -1.47
C GLU A 158 -16.06 -15.65 -2.32
N ARG A 159 -16.00 -16.55 -3.31
CA ARG A 159 -14.84 -16.69 -4.18
C ARG A 159 -14.53 -15.34 -4.84
N PHE A 160 -13.37 -14.76 -4.54
CA PHE A 160 -12.76 -13.64 -5.25
C PHE A 160 -12.40 -14.02 -6.70
N SER A 161 -13.44 -14.25 -7.50
CA SER A 161 -13.40 -14.49 -8.93
C SER A 161 -14.57 -13.73 -9.55
N SER A 162 -14.61 -12.44 -9.26
CA SER A 162 -15.30 -11.51 -10.11
C SER A 162 -14.42 -10.28 -10.13
N MET A 163 -13.66 -10.15 -11.22
CA MET A 163 -13.57 -8.84 -11.86
C MET A 163 -14.92 -8.15 -11.65
N PRO A 164 -15.00 -6.93 -11.11
CA PRO A 164 -16.24 -6.17 -11.22
C PRO A 164 -16.68 -6.31 -12.68
N SER A 165 -17.98 -6.49 -12.94
CA SER A 165 -18.50 -6.37 -14.29
C SER A 165 -18.29 -4.93 -14.74
N TYR A 166 -17.06 -4.61 -15.11
CA TYR A 166 -16.60 -3.33 -15.58
C TYR A 166 -16.60 -3.46 -17.09
N ASP A 167 -17.53 -2.73 -17.69
CA ASP A 167 -17.84 -2.77 -19.11
C ASP A 167 -16.55 -2.67 -19.93
N SER A 168 -16.38 -3.54 -20.93
CA SER A 168 -15.06 -3.96 -21.41
C SER A 168 -14.41 -3.04 -22.45
N GLN A 169 -14.98 -1.86 -22.72
CA GLN A 169 -14.45 -0.91 -23.72
C GLN A 169 -13.91 0.42 -23.14
N GLU A 170 -14.50 0.92 -22.05
CA GLU A 170 -13.94 2.02 -21.21
C GLU A 170 -12.66 1.69 -20.37
N PRO A 171 -12.28 0.42 -20.05
CA PRO A 171 -11.18 0.15 -19.12
C PRO A 171 -9.80 0.34 -19.74
N GLU A 172 -9.66 0.25 -21.07
CA GLU A 172 -8.36 0.40 -21.71
C GLU A 172 -7.92 1.86 -21.77
N ALA A 173 -8.85 2.78 -22.07
CA ALA A 173 -8.57 4.21 -22.10
C ALA A 173 -8.21 4.73 -20.71
N TYR A 174 -9.02 4.42 -19.70
CA TYR A 174 -8.74 4.76 -18.30
C TYR A 174 -7.41 4.16 -17.83
N LYS A 175 -7.15 2.88 -18.13
CA LYS A 175 -5.89 2.24 -17.77
C LYS A 175 -4.70 2.91 -18.44
N LEU A 176 -4.80 3.27 -19.72
CA LEU A 176 -3.73 3.93 -20.45
C LEU A 176 -3.46 5.33 -19.89
N GLU A 177 -4.50 6.08 -19.53
CA GLU A 177 -4.39 7.35 -18.83
C GLU A 177 -3.66 7.18 -17.49
N LYS A 178 -4.08 6.22 -16.65
CA LYS A 178 -3.40 5.92 -15.37
C LYS A 178 -1.97 5.42 -15.54
N GLN A 179 -1.67 4.69 -16.60
CA GLN A 179 -0.30 4.32 -16.95
C GLN A 179 0.55 5.54 -17.32
N ARG A 180 -0.01 6.53 -18.01
CA ARG A 180 0.68 7.79 -18.30
C ARG A 180 0.93 8.62 -17.03
N GLU A 181 -0.08 8.74 -16.17
CA GLU A 181 0.07 9.40 -14.86
C GLU A 181 1.18 8.75 -14.03
N LEU A 182 1.19 7.41 -13.95
CA LEU A 182 2.24 6.65 -13.27
C LEU A 182 3.61 6.91 -13.89
N ALA A 183 3.73 6.84 -15.22
CA ALA A 183 4.99 7.08 -15.91
C ALA A 183 5.53 8.50 -15.66
N GLU A 184 4.66 9.51 -15.69
CA GLU A 184 5.02 10.89 -15.40
C GLU A 184 5.49 11.06 -13.94
N ALA A 185 4.77 10.47 -12.98
CA ALA A 185 5.13 10.55 -11.57
C ALA A 185 6.49 9.87 -11.29
N LEU A 186 6.74 8.71 -11.89
CA LEU A 186 8.03 8.01 -11.79
C LEU A 186 9.17 8.81 -12.46
N SER A 187 8.91 9.47 -13.62
CA SER A 187 9.89 10.33 -14.29
C SER A 187 10.29 11.50 -13.40
N LYS A 188 9.31 12.20 -12.81
CA LYS A 188 9.56 13.32 -11.88
C LYS A 188 10.43 12.91 -10.71
N ARG A 189 10.22 11.73 -10.10
CA ARG A 189 11.09 11.22 -9.02
C ARG A 189 12.54 11.04 -9.48
N SER A 190 12.74 10.50 -10.68
CA SER A 190 14.08 10.24 -11.24
C SER A 190 14.83 11.52 -11.61
N GLU A 191 14.12 12.53 -12.13
CA GLU A 191 14.71 13.78 -12.57
C GLU A 191 15.07 14.71 -11.40
N THR A 192 14.19 14.78 -10.39
CA THR A 192 14.32 15.73 -9.28
C THR A 192 15.33 15.31 -8.22
N SER A 193 15.51 14.01 -7.95
CA SER A 193 16.26 13.59 -6.74
C SER A 193 17.76 13.38 -6.96
N GLU A 194 18.17 12.77 -8.07
CA GLU A 194 19.58 12.35 -8.23
C GLU A 194 20.41 13.36 -9.05
N ILE A 195 19.83 13.88 -10.13
CA ILE A 195 20.52 14.79 -11.04
C ILE A 195 20.65 16.17 -10.41
N GLU A 196 19.59 16.72 -9.81
CA GLU A 196 19.66 18.03 -9.13
C GLU A 196 20.61 17.99 -7.93
N ALA A 197 20.57 16.93 -7.11
CA ALA A 197 21.50 16.76 -6.00
C ALA A 197 22.97 16.61 -6.47
N MET A 198 23.20 16.01 -7.64
CA MET A 198 24.53 15.97 -8.26
C MET A 198 24.95 17.36 -8.75
N GLN A 199 24.06 18.08 -9.45
CA GLN A 199 24.32 19.42 -9.98
C GLN A 199 24.60 20.43 -8.86
N GLN A 200 23.84 20.40 -7.77
CA GLN A 200 24.07 21.23 -6.58
C GLN A 200 25.46 20.96 -5.98
N ARG A 201 25.83 19.69 -5.80
CA ARG A 201 27.17 19.32 -5.30
C ARG A 201 28.30 19.79 -6.21
N LEU A 202 28.11 19.72 -7.53
CA LEU A 202 29.09 20.24 -8.50
C LEU A 202 29.17 21.77 -8.46
N HIS A 203 28.03 22.44 -8.34
CA HIS A 203 27.96 23.89 -8.23
C HIS A 203 28.71 24.37 -6.98
N GLU A 204 28.42 23.79 -5.81
CA GLU A 204 29.10 24.12 -4.55
C GLU A 204 30.63 23.92 -4.63
N LYS A 205 31.08 22.78 -5.18
CA LYS A 205 32.51 22.51 -5.41
C LYS A 205 33.15 23.56 -6.32
N THR A 206 32.45 23.96 -7.37
CA THR A 206 32.93 24.98 -8.32
C THR A 206 33.08 26.32 -7.62
N MET A 207 32.05 26.75 -6.87
CA MET A 207 32.08 28.02 -6.13
C MET A 207 33.15 28.04 -5.04
N ALA A 208 33.35 26.94 -4.32
CA ALA A 208 34.43 26.81 -3.33
C ALA A 208 35.81 26.95 -3.99
N ARG A 209 36.01 26.33 -5.15
CA ARG A 209 37.26 26.41 -5.91
C ARG A 209 37.53 27.83 -6.41
N MET A 210 36.50 28.51 -6.93
CA MET A 210 36.61 29.91 -7.35
C MET A 210 37.02 30.82 -6.19
N LYS A 211 36.40 30.65 -5.01
CA LYS A 211 36.76 31.40 -3.79
C LYS A 211 38.20 31.15 -3.35
N GLN A 212 38.68 29.91 -3.45
CA GLN A 212 40.09 29.59 -3.16
C GLN A 212 41.05 30.26 -4.15
N PHE A 213 40.70 30.31 -5.44
CA PHE A 213 41.50 31.01 -6.44
C PHE A 213 41.55 32.51 -6.16
N GLU A 214 40.42 33.14 -5.85
CA GLU A 214 40.35 34.56 -5.48
C GLU A 214 41.19 34.85 -4.23
N GLN A 215 41.11 33.99 -3.22
CA GLN A 215 41.90 34.14 -2.00
C GLN A 215 43.40 34.03 -2.29
N LYS A 216 43.83 33.01 -3.06
CA LYS A 216 45.22 32.85 -3.47
C LYS A 216 45.73 34.04 -4.28
N GLN A 217 44.90 34.60 -5.17
CA GLN A 217 45.28 35.82 -5.91
C GLN A 217 45.44 37.00 -4.96
N ARG A 218 44.50 37.22 -4.04
CA ARG A 218 44.60 38.30 -3.04
C ARG A 218 45.84 38.17 -2.16
N GLU A 219 46.21 36.95 -1.77
CA GLU A 219 47.43 36.67 -1.00
C GLU A 219 48.71 36.91 -1.83
N ALA A 220 48.71 36.54 -3.11
CA ALA A 220 49.81 36.80 -4.03
C ALA A 220 50.02 38.31 -4.28
N PHE A 221 48.95 39.09 -4.38
CA PHE A 221 49.00 40.55 -4.53
C PHE A 221 49.42 41.28 -3.23
N ARG A 222 49.29 40.64 -2.06
CA ARG A 222 49.65 41.24 -0.76
C ARG A 222 51.11 41.00 -0.33
N LYS A 223 51.85 40.11 -1.00
CA LYS A 223 53.29 39.94 -0.73
C LYS A 223 54.07 41.10 -1.36
N PRO A 224 54.88 41.88 -0.59
CA PRO A 224 55.74 42.90 -1.16
C PRO A 224 56.78 42.24 -2.09
N LYS A 225 57.10 42.90 -3.20
CA LYS A 225 58.31 42.57 -3.95
C LYS A 225 59.50 43.03 -3.10
N GLU A 226 60.23 42.08 -2.54
CA GLU A 226 61.58 42.28 -1.99
C GLU A 226 62.55 42.72 -3.10
#